data_AF-A0A2P6QB03-F1
#
_entry.id   AF-A0A2P6QB03-F1
#
_cell.length_a   1.000
_cell.length_b   1.000
_cell.length_c   1.000
_cell.angle_alpha   90.00
_cell.angle_beta   90.00
_cell.angle_gamma   90.00
#
_symmetry.space_group_name_H-M   'P 1'
#
loop_
_entity.id
_entity.type
_entity.pdbx_description
1 polymer ?
#
loop_
_entity_poly.entity_id
_entity_poly.type
_entity_poly.pdbx_seq_one_letter_code
_entity_poly.pdbx_strand_id
1 'polypeptide(L)'
;MASKLLLIAIVIVNIIAFGLAVAAEQRRSHANIVQDNEKNYNYCVYDSDIATGYGVGAFLFLLVSQVIVMLVSRCFCCGKPLSPGGARAWAVVLFITCWIFFFIAEACLLAGSVSNAYHTKYRTIFGEDPPDCQTLRKGVFGAGAAFIFLNTIVSSFYYTNYSRARASFQSYGTGEAAVGLGTFK
;
A
#
# COMPACT_ATOMS: atom_id res chain seq x y z
N MET A 1 -26.10 -2.37 2.21
CA MET A 1 -25.36 -2.89 3.39
C MET A 1 -23.90 -3.12 3.00
N ALA A 2 -22.96 -2.71 3.83
CA ALA A 2 -21.55 -3.07 3.64
C ALA A 2 -21.40 -4.60 3.74
N SER A 3 -20.80 -5.25 2.74
CA SER A 3 -20.39 -6.65 2.91
C SER A 3 -19.28 -6.68 3.95
N LYS A 4 -19.61 -7.11 5.18
CA LYS A 4 -18.65 -7.26 6.29
C LYS A 4 -17.52 -8.22 5.90
N LEU A 5 -17.86 -9.26 5.14
CA LEU A 5 -16.92 -10.27 4.66
C LEU A 5 -15.85 -9.66 3.75
N LEU A 6 -16.23 -8.69 2.91
CA LEU A 6 -15.29 -7.98 2.04
C LEU A 6 -14.35 -7.05 2.83
N LEU A 7 -14.88 -6.34 3.83
CA LEU A 7 -14.06 -5.50 4.71
C LEU A 7 -13.06 -6.37 5.50
N ILE A 8 -13.50 -7.50 6.05
CA ILE A 8 -12.63 -8.45 6.76
C ILE A 8 -11.53 -8.98 5.83
N ALA A 9 -11.88 -9.37 4.60
CA ALA A 9 -10.90 -9.85 3.63
C ALA A 9 -9.84 -8.80 3.28
N ILE A 10 -10.26 -7.55 3.02
CA ILE A 10 -9.34 -6.43 2.75
C ILE A 10 -8.42 -6.19 3.95
N VAL A 11 -8.97 -6.16 5.17
CA VAL A 11 -8.17 -5.95 6.38
C VAL A 11 -7.15 -7.06 6.56
N ILE A 12 -7.52 -8.33 6.36
CA ILE A 12 -6.59 -9.47 6.44
C ILE A 12 -5.46 -9.32 5.41
N VAL A 13 -5.79 -8.99 4.15
CA VAL A 13 -4.79 -8.79 3.10
C VAL A 13 -3.82 -7.66 3.45
N ASN A 14 -4.32 -6.54 3.98
CA ASN A 14 -3.46 -5.44 4.39
C ASN A 14 -2.62 -5.75 5.64
N ILE A 15 -3.13 -6.56 6.58
CA ILE A 15 -2.36 -7.04 7.74
C ILE A 15 -1.20 -7.92 7.26
N ILE A 16 -1.44 -8.79 6.28
CA ILE A 16 -0.37 -9.59 5.66
C ILE A 16 0.65 -8.67 4.99
N ALA A 17 0.20 -7.70 4.19
CA ALA A 17 1.09 -6.72 3.54
C ALA A 17 1.93 -5.94 4.56
N PHE A 18 1.31 -5.49 5.65
CA PHE A 18 1.99 -4.81 6.76
C PHE A 18 3.03 -5.71 7.43
N GLY A 19 2.66 -6.96 7.74
CA GLY A 19 3.56 -7.95 8.32
C GLY A 19 4.76 -8.24 7.42
N LEU A 20 4.54 -8.36 6.11
CA LEU A 20 5.61 -8.53 5.12
C LEU A 20 6.52 -7.29 5.05
N ALA A 21 5.96 -6.08 5.11
CA ALA A 21 6.75 -4.84 5.12
C ALA A 21 7.59 -4.71 6.40
N VAL A 22 7.04 -5.07 7.57
CA VAL A 22 7.77 -5.10 8.84
C VAL A 22 8.84 -6.19 8.83
N ALA A 23 8.53 -7.38 8.30
CA ALA A 23 9.48 -8.46 8.13
C ALA A 23 10.64 -8.04 7.20
N ALA A 24 10.35 -7.28 6.14
CA ALA A 24 11.36 -6.71 5.26
C ALA A 24 12.28 -5.71 5.98
N GLU A 25 11.74 -4.86 6.86
CA GLU A 25 12.56 -3.93 7.67
C GLU A 25 13.37 -4.68 8.75
N GLN A 26 12.82 -5.73 9.37
CA GLN A 26 13.52 -6.53 10.38
C GLN A 26 14.61 -7.44 9.78
N ARG A 27 14.36 -8.02 8.60
CA ARG A 27 15.30 -8.87 7.84
C ARG A 27 16.19 -8.05 6.91
N ARG A 28 16.36 -6.75 7.17
CA ARG A 28 17.24 -5.89 6.38
C ARG A 28 18.61 -6.56 6.24
N SER A 29 19.15 -6.59 5.02
CA SER A 29 20.47 -7.15 4.76
C SER A 29 21.50 -6.36 5.58
N HIS A 30 21.98 -6.97 6.66
CA HIS A 30 23.10 -6.46 7.44
C HIS A 30 24.37 -6.93 6.72
N ALA A 31 25.16 -5.98 6.23
CA ALA A 31 26.47 -6.31 5.69
C ALA A 31 27.35 -6.79 6.86
N ASN A 32 27.71 -8.06 6.85
CA ASN A 32 28.73 -8.57 7.75
C ASN A 32 30.09 -8.47 7.05
N ILE A 33 31.03 -7.81 7.72
CA ILE A 33 32.42 -7.73 7.27
C ILE A 33 33.06 -9.06 7.65
N VAL A 34 33.27 -9.94 6.67
CA VAL A 34 34.02 -11.17 6.89
C VAL A 34 35.46 -10.91 6.47
N GLN A 35 36.39 -11.13 7.39
CA GLN A 35 37.82 -11.10 7.08
C GLN A 35 38.21 -12.44 6.49
N ASP A 36 38.91 -12.41 5.35
CA ASP A 36 39.50 -13.62 4.79
C ASP A 36 40.62 -14.17 5.70
N ASN A 37 40.80 -15.49 5.71
CA ASN A 37 41.80 -16.18 6.55
C ASN A 37 43.23 -15.71 6.29
N GLU A 38 43.49 -15.10 5.12
CA GLU A 38 44.80 -14.57 4.72
C GLU A 38 44.99 -13.06 4.99
N LYS A 39 44.02 -12.37 5.62
CA LYS A 39 44.10 -10.94 6.03
C LYS A 39 44.42 -9.92 4.92
N ASN A 40 44.26 -10.26 3.64
CA ASN A 40 44.60 -9.36 2.53
C ASN A 40 43.45 -8.46 2.06
N TYR A 41 42.19 -8.80 2.35
CA TYR A 41 41.04 -7.98 1.97
C TYR A 41 39.81 -8.25 2.85
N ASN A 42 39.10 -7.18 3.19
CA ASN A 42 37.79 -7.25 3.83
C ASN A 42 36.73 -7.26 2.73
N TYR A 43 35.86 -8.28 2.67
CA TYR A 43 34.72 -8.28 1.77
C TYR A 43 33.41 -8.24 2.59
N CYS A 44 32.47 -7.40 2.16
CA CYS A 44 31.14 -7.36 2.77
C CYS A 44 30.32 -8.53 2.20
N VAL A 45 29.91 -9.49 3.03
CA VAL A 45 28.91 -10.49 2.64
C VAL A 45 27.55 -9.89 2.93
N TYR A 46 26.74 -9.72 1.88
CA TYR A 46 25.34 -9.32 2.02
C TYR A 46 24.46 -10.56 2.12
N ASP A 47 23.60 -10.58 3.14
CA ASP A 47 22.63 -11.64 3.32
C ASP A 47 21.56 -11.60 2.21
N SER A 48 21.08 -12.79 1.84
CA SER A 48 20.23 -13.10 0.67
C SER A 48 19.07 -12.12 0.41
N ASP A 49 18.59 -12.06 -0.84
CA ASP A 49 17.47 -11.24 -1.34
C ASP A 49 16.09 -11.54 -0.70
N ILE A 50 16.05 -12.23 0.44
CA ILE A 50 14.85 -12.56 1.20
C ILE A 50 14.09 -11.27 1.61
N ALA A 51 14.82 -10.22 2.00
CA ALA A 51 14.21 -8.92 2.33
C ALA A 51 13.52 -8.28 1.10
N THR A 52 14.13 -8.40 -0.09
CA THR A 52 13.54 -7.99 -1.36
C THR A 52 12.25 -8.76 -1.64
N GLY A 53 12.26 -10.08 -1.41
CA GLY A 53 11.08 -10.93 -1.57
C GLY A 53 9.91 -10.51 -0.69
N TYR A 54 10.17 -10.18 0.58
CA TYR A 54 9.15 -9.66 1.49
C TYR A 54 8.64 -8.27 1.08
N GLY A 55 9.52 -7.37 0.63
CA GLY A 55 9.16 -6.05 0.11
C GLY A 55 8.26 -6.11 -1.13
N VAL A 56 8.61 -6.96 -2.11
CA VAL A 56 7.80 -7.21 -3.32
C VAL A 56 6.50 -7.92 -2.95
N GLY A 57 6.52 -8.85 -2.00
CA GLY A 57 5.31 -9.47 -1.48
C GLY A 57 4.34 -8.45 -0.88
N ALA A 58 4.83 -7.57 -0.02
CA ALA A 58 4.03 -6.49 0.58
C ALA A 58 3.40 -5.59 -0.50
N PHE A 59 4.18 -5.21 -1.52
CA PHE A 59 3.72 -4.43 -2.68
C PHE A 59 2.56 -5.15 -3.41
N LEU A 60 2.72 -6.43 -3.75
CA LEU A 60 1.69 -7.18 -4.46
C LEU A 60 0.39 -7.31 -3.65
N PHE A 61 0.47 -7.60 -2.35
CA PHE A 61 -0.72 -7.70 -1.50
C PHE A 61 -1.44 -6.36 -1.34
N LEU A 62 -0.70 -5.25 -1.20
CA LEU A 62 -1.29 -3.91 -1.12
C LEU A 62 -1.99 -3.54 -2.44
N LEU A 63 -1.37 -3.84 -3.58
CA LEU A 63 -1.95 -3.64 -4.91
C LEU A 63 -3.24 -4.44 -5.09
N VAL A 64 -3.26 -5.72 -4.69
CA VAL A 64 -4.47 -6.56 -4.73
C VAL A 64 -5.60 -5.94 -3.88
N SER A 65 -5.29 -5.48 -2.67
CA SER A 65 -6.26 -4.79 -1.81
C SER A 65 -6.85 -3.55 -2.50
N GLN A 66 -6.01 -2.71 -3.10
CA GLN A 66 -6.44 -1.50 -3.81
C GLN A 66 -7.34 -1.85 -5.01
N VAL A 67 -6.97 -2.85 -5.80
CA VAL A 67 -7.78 -3.32 -6.94
C VAL A 67 -9.15 -3.81 -6.49
N ILE A 68 -9.23 -4.57 -5.39
CA ILE A 68 -10.52 -5.03 -4.84
C ILE A 68 -11.41 -3.84 -4.46
N VAL A 69 -10.86 -2.83 -3.78
CA VAL A 69 -11.60 -1.60 -3.41
C VAL A 69 -12.14 -0.88 -4.66
N MET A 70 -11.35 -0.84 -5.73
CA MET A 70 -11.73 -0.22 -7.00
C MET A 70 -12.84 -0.98 -7.72
N LEU A 71 -12.76 -2.31 -7.78
CA LEU A 71 -13.78 -3.15 -8.39
C LEU A 71 -15.13 -3.05 -7.65
N VAL A 72 -15.08 -3.01 -6.33
CA VAL A 72 -16.28 -2.94 -5.48
C VAL A 72 -16.94 -1.56 -5.57
N SER A 73 -16.14 -0.50 -5.61
CA SER A 73 -16.62 0.88 -5.77
C SER A 73 -17.06 1.23 -7.19
N ARG A 74 -16.76 0.37 -8.18
CA ARG A 74 -17.00 0.58 -9.63
C ARG A 74 -16.42 1.91 -10.12
N CYS A 75 -15.22 2.24 -9.66
CA CYS A 75 -14.42 3.41 -10.06
C CYS A 75 -15.08 4.79 -9.91
N PHE A 76 -16.18 4.94 -9.16
CA PHE A 76 -17.07 6.13 -9.16
C PHE A 76 -17.65 6.55 -10.53
N CYS A 77 -16.93 6.37 -11.64
CA CYS A 77 -17.33 6.68 -13.02
C CYS A 77 -18.36 5.70 -13.58
N CYS A 78 -18.37 4.43 -13.14
CA CYS A 78 -19.25 3.39 -13.65
C CYS A 78 -20.31 2.94 -12.61
N GLY A 79 -20.47 3.72 -11.54
CA GLY A 79 -21.38 3.43 -10.42
C GLY A 79 -22.70 4.21 -10.49
N LYS A 80 -23.71 3.75 -9.73
CA LYS A 80 -24.93 4.55 -9.50
C LYS A 80 -24.55 5.84 -8.78
N PRO A 81 -25.13 7.01 -9.15
CA PRO A 81 -24.81 8.27 -8.51
C PRO A 81 -25.09 8.19 -7.01
N LEU A 82 -24.12 8.62 -6.20
CA LEU A 82 -24.34 8.81 -4.77
C LEU A 82 -25.35 9.96 -4.58
N SER A 83 -26.16 9.87 -3.52
CA SER A 83 -27.13 10.92 -3.18
C SER A 83 -26.47 12.31 -3.20
N PRO A 84 -27.07 13.31 -3.86
CA PRO A 84 -26.52 14.66 -3.90
C PRO A 84 -26.38 15.21 -2.46
N GLY A 85 -25.19 15.68 -2.08
CA GLY A 85 -24.91 16.23 -0.74
C GLY A 85 -23.45 16.05 -0.26
N GLY A 86 -23.16 16.54 0.95
CA GLY A 86 -21.81 16.53 1.56
C GLY A 86 -21.20 15.13 1.74
N ALA A 87 -22.02 14.08 1.82
CA ALA A 87 -21.56 12.69 1.87
C ALA A 87 -20.79 12.28 0.59
N ARG A 88 -21.14 12.84 -0.57
CA ARG A 88 -20.41 12.61 -1.84
C ARG A 88 -19.03 13.27 -1.80
N ALA A 89 -18.94 14.52 -1.34
CA ALA A 89 -17.66 15.22 -1.20
C ALA A 89 -16.72 14.47 -0.25
N TRP A 90 -17.23 14.01 0.89
CA TRP A 90 -16.44 13.24 1.85
C TRP A 90 -15.96 11.89 1.30
N ALA A 91 -16.81 11.19 0.54
CA ALA A 91 -16.43 9.94 -0.11
C ALA A 91 -15.33 10.14 -1.17
N VAL A 92 -15.36 11.25 -1.91
CA VAL A 92 -14.31 11.62 -2.89
C VAL A 92 -13.01 12.01 -2.18
N VAL A 93 -13.07 12.77 -1.09
CA VAL A 93 -11.88 13.13 -0.30
C VAL A 93 -11.22 11.87 0.25
N LEU A 94 -11.98 10.97 0.90
CA LEU A 94 -11.46 9.71 1.42
C LEU A 94 -10.85 8.82 0.32
N PHE A 95 -11.45 8.83 -0.87
CA PHE A 95 -10.94 8.12 -2.02
C PHE A 95 -9.58 8.68 -2.45
N ILE A 96 -9.46 10.01 -2.64
CA ILE A 96 -8.19 10.65 -3.03
C ILE A 96 -7.11 10.39 -1.98
N THR A 97 -7.44 10.53 -0.68
CA THR A 97 -6.49 10.26 0.41
C THR A 97 -6.02 8.80 0.41
N CYS A 98 -6.91 7.84 0.16
CA CYS A 98 -6.56 6.42 0.02
C CYS A 98 -5.56 6.22 -1.14
N TRP A 99 -5.80 6.83 -2.30
CA TRP A 99 -4.88 6.75 -3.44
C TRP A 99 -3.51 7.36 -3.15
N ILE A 100 -3.46 8.50 -2.46
CA ILE A 100 -2.20 9.14 -2.08
C ILE A 100 -1.38 8.20 -1.18
N PHE A 101 -2.00 7.63 -0.13
CA PHE A 101 -1.30 6.70 0.76
C PHE A 101 -0.87 5.41 0.05
N PHE A 102 -1.69 4.90 -0.86
CA PHE A 102 -1.33 3.77 -1.71
C PHE A 102 -0.07 4.06 -2.53
N PHE A 103 -0.04 5.16 -3.30
CA PHE A 103 1.12 5.48 -4.14
C PHE A 103 2.39 5.71 -3.33
N ILE A 104 2.29 6.37 -2.17
CA ILE A 104 3.46 6.59 -1.31
C ILE A 104 3.97 5.26 -0.76
N ALA A 105 3.08 4.38 -0.28
CA ALA A 105 3.47 3.06 0.21
C ALA A 105 4.16 2.22 -0.87
N GLU A 106 3.57 2.16 -2.06
CA GLU A 106 4.11 1.42 -3.21
C GLU A 106 5.48 1.96 -3.63
N ALA A 107 5.64 3.28 -3.70
CA ALA A 107 6.92 3.91 -4.03
C ALA A 107 7.99 3.56 -2.97
N CYS A 108 7.65 3.60 -1.68
CA CYS A 108 8.55 3.21 -0.60
C CYS A 108 8.94 1.72 -0.69
N LEU A 109 7.99 0.82 -0.94
CA LEU A 109 8.24 -0.62 -1.04
C LEU A 109 9.07 -0.98 -2.29
N LEU A 110 8.76 -0.37 -3.43
CA LEU A 110 9.53 -0.54 -4.66
C LEU A 110 10.94 0.01 -4.51
N ALA A 111 11.10 1.24 -4.02
CA ALA A 111 12.41 1.84 -3.79
C ALA A 111 13.23 1.00 -2.81
N GLY A 112 12.64 0.56 -1.70
CA GLY A 112 13.29 -0.32 -0.74
C GLY A 112 13.75 -1.63 -1.36
N SER A 113 12.87 -2.29 -2.12
CA SER A 113 13.16 -3.58 -2.76
C SER A 113 14.24 -3.46 -3.84
N VAL A 114 14.12 -2.45 -4.71
CA VAL A 114 15.05 -2.20 -5.81
C VAL A 114 16.44 -1.85 -5.28
N SER A 115 16.53 -0.92 -4.32
CA SER A 115 17.81 -0.59 -3.71
C SER A 115 18.42 -1.79 -2.98
N ASN A 116 17.62 -2.64 -2.32
CA ASN A 116 18.12 -3.87 -1.70
C ASN A 116 18.74 -4.84 -2.72
N ALA A 117 18.07 -5.07 -3.86
CA ALA A 117 18.54 -5.96 -4.92
C ALA A 117 19.76 -5.42 -5.68
N TYR A 118 19.87 -4.11 -5.85
CA TYR A 118 21.05 -3.51 -6.49
C TYR A 118 22.31 -3.66 -5.63
N HIS A 119 22.20 -3.50 -4.31
CA HIS A 119 23.32 -3.64 -3.40
C HIS A 119 23.83 -5.08 -3.26
N THR A 120 22.96 -6.08 -3.42
CA THR A 120 23.35 -7.50 -3.37
C THR A 120 24.00 -7.98 -4.68
N LYS A 121 23.54 -7.48 -5.85
CA LYS A 121 23.95 -8.01 -7.16
C LYS A 121 25.19 -7.35 -7.80
N TYR A 122 25.46 -6.07 -7.53
CA TYR A 122 26.47 -5.28 -8.28
C TYR A 122 27.71 -4.84 -7.48
N ARG A 123 27.85 -5.20 -6.20
CA ARG A 123 29.10 -4.92 -5.46
C ARG A 123 30.15 -6.00 -5.76
N THR A 124 30.65 -6.01 -6.99
CA THR A 124 31.86 -6.76 -7.34
C THR A 124 33.05 -6.14 -6.62
N ILE A 125 33.80 -6.99 -5.94
CA ILE A 125 35.11 -6.78 -5.32
C ILE A 125 35.96 -5.83 -6.20
N PHE A 126 36.13 -4.58 -5.80
CA PHE A 126 37.07 -3.67 -6.44
C PHE A 126 37.80 -2.87 -5.36
N GLY A 127 39.08 -3.23 -5.21
CA GLY A 127 40.23 -2.31 -5.20
C GLY A 127 40.22 -1.10 -4.27
N GLU A 128 41.18 -1.12 -3.34
CA GLU A 128 41.97 0.02 -2.82
C GLU A 128 41.35 1.06 -1.87
N ASP A 129 40.11 0.90 -1.42
CA ASP A 129 39.59 1.64 -0.26
C ASP A 129 38.77 0.70 0.65
N PRO A 130 38.86 0.81 1.99
CA PRO A 130 38.05 -0.02 2.89
C PRO A 130 36.56 0.22 2.56
N PRO A 131 35.81 -0.80 2.12
CA PRO A 131 34.46 -0.58 1.64
C PRO A 131 33.61 -0.13 2.81
N ASP A 132 33.15 1.13 2.77
CA ASP A 132 32.06 1.57 3.63
C ASP A 132 30.84 0.73 3.20
N CYS A 133 30.51 -0.29 3.99
CA CYS A 133 29.43 -1.22 3.69
C CYS A 133 28.11 -0.43 3.82
N GLN A 134 27.71 0.25 2.74
CA GLN A 134 26.46 1.00 2.70
C GLN A 134 25.31 0.03 2.95
N THR A 135 24.64 0.23 4.07
CA THR A 135 23.35 -0.37 4.38
C THR A 135 22.28 0.57 3.86
N LEU A 136 21.14 0.02 3.43
CA LEU A 136 19.96 0.85 3.09
C LEU A 136 19.72 1.87 4.22
N ARG A 137 19.28 3.09 3.90
CA ARG A 137 18.92 4.09 4.91
C ARG A 137 17.73 3.62 5.76
N LYS A 138 17.88 3.61 7.08
CA LYS A 138 16.84 3.14 8.04
C LYS A 138 15.48 3.78 7.73
N GLY A 139 14.43 2.96 7.66
CA GLY A 139 13.04 3.44 7.63
C GLY A 139 12.34 3.52 6.29
N VAL A 140 12.90 3.05 5.16
CA VAL A 140 12.16 3.03 3.88
C VAL A 140 11.04 1.99 3.88
N PHE A 141 11.31 0.75 4.33
CA PHE A 141 10.24 -0.24 4.48
C PHE A 141 9.35 0.08 5.68
N GLY A 142 9.91 0.67 6.74
CA GLY A 142 9.16 1.20 7.88
C GLY A 142 8.15 2.29 7.49
N ALA A 143 8.54 3.24 6.63
CA ALA A 143 7.64 4.24 6.08
C ALA A 143 6.54 3.57 5.22
N GLY A 144 6.91 2.61 4.37
CA GLY A 144 5.95 1.79 3.62
C GLY A 144 4.92 1.11 4.53
N ALA A 145 5.36 0.50 5.62
CA ALA A 145 4.49 -0.13 6.62
C ALA A 145 3.54 0.88 7.29
N ALA A 146 4.03 2.07 7.64
CA ALA A 146 3.19 3.13 8.21
C ALA A 146 2.09 3.58 7.23
N PHE A 147 2.43 3.77 5.95
CA PHE A 147 1.44 4.14 4.94
C PHE A 147 0.47 3.00 4.60
N ILE A 148 0.90 1.72 4.64
CA ILE A 148 -0.02 0.57 4.55
C ILE A 148 -1.05 0.62 5.68
N PHE A 149 -0.61 0.87 6.91
CA PHE A 149 -1.51 0.95 8.06
C PHE A 149 -2.51 2.10 7.92
N LEU A 150 -2.04 3.30 7.56
CA LEU A 150 -2.90 4.45 7.29
C LEU A 150 -3.88 4.17 6.14
N ASN A 151 -3.41 3.55 5.06
CA ASN A 151 -4.25 3.16 3.93
C ASN A 151 -5.35 2.18 4.34
N THR A 152 -5.05 1.23 5.23
CA THR A 152 -6.03 0.26 5.76
C THR A 152 -7.14 0.96 6.53
N ILE A 153 -6.79 1.95 7.35
CA ILE A 153 -7.76 2.76 8.11
C ILE A 153 -8.64 3.56 7.14
N VAL A 154 -8.02 4.31 6.22
CA VAL A 154 -8.75 5.19 5.29
C VAL A 154 -9.63 4.38 4.34
N SER A 155 -9.15 3.26 3.80
CA SER A 155 -9.95 2.37 2.93
C SER A 155 -11.15 1.76 3.65
N SER A 156 -11.01 1.41 4.94
CA SER A 156 -12.11 0.92 5.77
C SER A 156 -13.19 2.00 6.01
N PHE A 157 -12.77 3.22 6.32
CA PHE A 157 -13.68 4.37 6.43
C PHE A 157 -14.34 4.68 5.10
N TYR A 158 -13.58 4.69 4.01
CA TYR A 158 -14.07 4.90 2.65
C TYR A 158 -15.16 3.89 2.30
N TYR A 159 -14.92 2.59 2.48
CA TYR A 159 -15.90 1.55 2.15
C TYR A 159 -17.16 1.64 3.02
N THR A 160 -17.01 1.97 4.30
CA THR A 160 -18.15 2.16 5.21
C THR A 160 -19.01 3.36 4.79
N ASN A 161 -18.38 4.49 4.46
CA ASN A 161 -19.10 5.68 3.99
C ASN A 161 -19.76 5.43 2.62
N TYR A 162 -19.04 4.79 1.69
CA TYR A 162 -19.55 4.43 0.38
C TYR A 162 -20.78 3.50 0.47
N SER A 163 -20.70 2.46 1.29
CA SER A 163 -21.80 1.50 1.46
C SER A 163 -23.02 2.11 2.16
N ARG A 164 -22.82 3.05 3.10
CA ARG A 164 -23.90 3.85 3.71
C ARG A 164 -24.57 4.77 2.69
N ALA A 165 -23.79 5.53 1.92
CA ALA A 165 -24.30 6.43 0.89
C ALA A 165 -25.05 5.68 -0.22
N ARG A 166 -24.63 4.45 -0.54
CA ARG A 166 -25.33 3.59 -1.49
C ARG A 166 -26.64 3.03 -0.95
N ALA A 167 -26.69 2.72 0.35
CA ALA A 167 -27.92 2.25 1.01
C ALA A 167 -28.97 3.36 1.12
N SER A 168 -28.57 4.58 1.48
CA SER A 168 -29.49 5.73 1.53
C SER A 168 -30.07 6.06 0.15
N PHE A 169 -29.27 5.98 -0.92
CA PHE A 169 -29.75 6.19 -2.28
C PHE A 169 -30.77 5.11 -2.71
N GLN A 170 -30.57 3.85 -2.34
CA GLN A 170 -31.54 2.78 -2.61
C GLN A 170 -32.88 3.02 -1.88
N SER A 171 -32.84 3.56 -0.67
CA SER A 171 -34.04 3.93 0.09
C SER A 171 -34.80 5.07 -0.57
N TYR A 172 -34.10 6.08 -1.10
CA TYR A 172 -34.71 7.20 -1.85
C TYR A 172 -35.24 6.77 -3.23
N GLY A 173 -34.57 5.83 -3.90
CA GLY A 173 -35.00 5.34 -5.21
C GLY A 173 -36.19 4.39 -5.21
N THR A 174 -36.66 3.94 -4.03
CA THR A 174 -37.83 3.05 -3.90
C THR A 174 -39.14 3.83 -3.64
N GLY A 175 -39.07 5.15 -3.47
CA GLY A 175 -40.26 5.99 -3.28
C GLY A 175 -40.02 7.40 -3.78
N GLU A 176 -40.23 7.64 -5.08
CA GLU A 176 -40.15 8.96 -5.74
C GLU A 176 -38.77 9.32 -6.33
N ALA A 177 -38.44 8.69 -7.45
CA ALA A 177 -37.74 9.40 -8.51
C ALA A 177 -38.76 10.27 -9.30
N ALA A 178 -39.49 11.14 -8.60
CA ALA A 178 -40.18 12.25 -9.24
C ALA A 178 -39.11 13.29 -9.56
N VAL A 179 -38.62 13.28 -10.79
CA VAL A 179 -37.91 14.42 -11.37
C VAL A 179 -38.91 15.57 -11.35
N GLY A 180 -38.83 16.42 -10.33
CA GLY A 180 -39.59 17.66 -10.26
C GLY A 180 -39.16 18.59 -11.38
N LEU A 181 -39.70 18.39 -12.58
CA LEU A 181 -39.81 19.45 -13.57
C LEU A 181 -40.76 20.49 -12.98
N GLY A 182 -40.18 21.57 -12.44
CA GLY A 182 -40.95 22.75 -12.08
C GLY A 182 -41.70 23.25 -13.32
N THR A 183 -43.02 23.34 -13.22
CA THR A 183 -43.83 24.00 -14.24
C THR A 183 -43.48 25.49 -14.23
N PHE A 184 -42.83 25.96 -15.29
CA PHE A 184 -42.77 27.39 -15.59
C PHE A 184 -44.20 27.86 -15.85
N LYS A 185 -44.64 28.87 -15.10
CA LYS A 185 -45.86 29.64 -15.37
C LYS A 185 -45.48 31.11 -15.41
#